data_AF-A0A4R0XNK9-F1
#
_entry.id   AF-A0A4R0XNK9-F1
#
_cell.length_a   1.000
_cell.length_b   1.000
_cell.length_c   1.000
_cell.angle_alpha   90.00
_cell.angle_beta   90.00
_cell.angle_gamma   90.00
#
_symmetry.space_group_name_H-M   'P 1'
#
loop_
_entity.id
_entity.type
_entity.pdbx_description
1 polymer ?
#
loop_
_entity_poly.entity_id
_entity_poly.type
_entity_poly.pdbx_seq_one_letter_code
_entity_poly.pdbx_strand_id
1 'polypeptide(L)'
;MKKKILLAANAVAAATLLTTTAILSILANQKNEKGIKFTDLPKKDQKRILGEFASVTEKDINDQLKKQKGYGENEISTNFNPSDFTFEKIGKNGKVFKVKVKIKKDPDRTKKNYGLFGWDATITVEGFDAPKQGVLGGFKLSLTPQEKLGEIKDEIKNFTIKDKTFDSKMPNTNPHNATTSQLHKLIDTNVGIVNKYKPQHTDKIISIGDGVIIVESSFTISGAQGDAKATFTITGFKSDQAILEDNLISSLTEDLINKAI
;
A
#
# COMPACT_ATOMS: atom_id res chain seq x y z
N MET A 1 0.19 -16.81 20.96
CA MET A 1 -0.21 -15.94 19.82
C MET A 1 -0.87 -14.61 20.20
N LYS A 2 -1.55 -14.44 21.35
CA LYS A 2 -2.26 -13.19 21.71
C LYS A 2 -1.37 -11.95 22.00
N LYS A 3 -0.10 -12.13 22.40
CA LYS A 3 0.81 -11.00 22.74
C LYS A 3 1.32 -10.19 21.54
N LYS A 4 1.58 -10.82 20.38
CA LYS A 4 2.12 -10.12 19.19
C LYS A 4 1.09 -9.22 18.51
N ILE A 5 -0.19 -9.61 18.50
CA ILE A 5 -1.29 -8.81 17.93
C ILE A 5 -1.54 -7.56 18.79
N LEU A 6 -1.46 -7.68 20.12
CA LEU A 6 -1.62 -6.55 21.05
C LEU A 6 -0.48 -5.53 20.91
N LEU A 7 0.75 -6.00 20.70
CA LEU A 7 1.93 -5.15 20.45
C LEU A 7 1.84 -4.40 19.11
N ALA A 8 1.39 -5.06 18.04
CA ALA A 8 1.20 -4.41 16.73
C ALA A 8 0.05 -3.39 16.76
N ALA A 9 -1.07 -3.71 17.42
CA ALA A 9 -2.19 -2.78 17.57
C ALA A 9 -1.81 -1.53 18.40
N ASN A 10 -1.03 -1.72 19.47
CA ASN A 10 -0.53 -0.62 20.30
C ASN A 10 0.50 0.24 19.57
N ALA A 11 1.37 -0.35 18.75
CA ALA A 11 2.33 0.39 17.94
C ALA A 11 1.64 1.23 16.84
N VAL A 12 0.63 0.69 16.17
CA VAL A 12 -0.17 1.43 15.17
C VAL A 12 -0.98 2.54 15.83
N ALA A 13 -1.58 2.29 17.00
CA ALA A 13 -2.31 3.31 17.76
C ALA A 13 -1.38 4.44 18.24
N ALA A 14 -0.18 4.10 18.75
CA ALA A 14 0.81 5.08 19.18
C ALA A 14 1.35 5.91 18.02
N ALA A 15 1.65 5.29 16.87
CA ALA A 15 2.08 5.99 15.66
C ALA A 15 0.98 6.93 15.11
N THR A 16 -0.29 6.51 15.20
CA THR A 16 -1.45 7.35 14.85
C THR A 16 -1.62 8.53 15.82
N LEU A 17 -1.36 8.33 17.11
CA LEU A 17 -1.41 9.39 18.13
C LEU A 17 -0.29 10.42 17.92
N LEU A 18 0.94 9.98 17.67
CA LEU A 18 2.10 10.85 17.42
C LEU A 18 1.91 11.70 16.14
N THR A 19 1.43 11.08 15.06
CA THR A 19 1.17 11.79 13.80
C THR A 19 0.02 12.79 13.91
N THR A 20 -1.05 12.47 14.63
CA THR A 20 -2.16 13.40 14.87
C THR A 20 -1.75 14.59 15.75
N THR A 21 -0.83 14.39 16.70
CA THR A 21 -0.33 15.47 17.56
C THR A 21 0.54 16.46 16.80
N ALA A 22 1.43 15.97 15.91
CA ALA A 22 2.24 16.81 15.05
C ALA A 22 1.40 17.59 14.03
N ILE A 23 0.41 16.94 13.40
CA ILE A 23 -0.49 17.61 12.45
C ILE A 23 -1.34 18.67 13.16
N LEU A 24 -1.85 18.40 14.37
CA LEU A 24 -2.62 19.38 15.14
C LEU A 24 -1.84 20.68 15.37
N SER A 25 -0.55 20.58 15.71
CA SER A 25 0.30 21.78 15.91
C SER A 25 0.50 22.61 14.63
N ILE A 26 0.55 21.95 13.47
CA ILE A 26 0.66 22.58 12.16
C ILE A 26 -0.66 23.25 11.76
N LEU A 27 -1.79 22.59 12.03
CA LEU A 27 -3.11 23.08 11.64
C LEU A 27 -3.62 24.22 12.53
N ALA A 28 -3.26 24.25 13.81
CA ALA A 28 -3.85 25.15 14.81
C ALA A 28 -3.84 26.64 14.40
N ASN A 29 -2.82 27.08 13.66
CA ASN A 29 -2.68 28.48 13.23
C ASN A 29 -3.14 28.74 11.79
N GLN A 30 -3.58 27.71 11.07
CA GLN A 30 -4.01 27.84 9.68
C GLN A 30 -5.45 28.31 9.58
N LYS A 31 -5.73 29.04 8.50
CA LYS A 31 -7.07 29.40 8.07
C LYS A 31 -7.40 28.67 6.78
N ASN A 32 -8.63 28.21 6.63
CA ASN A 32 -9.10 27.67 5.36
C ASN A 32 -9.36 28.80 4.33
N GLU A 33 -9.77 28.42 3.12
CA GLU A 33 -10.10 29.34 2.01
C GLU A 33 -11.19 30.39 2.38
N LYS A 34 -11.97 30.15 3.45
CA LYS A 34 -13.00 31.07 3.96
C LYS A 34 -12.51 31.94 5.13
N GLY A 35 -11.24 31.84 5.51
CA GLY A 35 -10.63 32.60 6.60
C GLY A 35 -10.89 32.05 8.02
N ILE A 36 -11.54 30.89 8.14
CA ILE A 36 -11.86 30.26 9.43
C ILE A 36 -10.62 29.54 9.94
N LYS A 37 -10.18 29.82 11.18
CA LYS A 37 -9.04 29.09 11.76
C LYS A 37 -9.44 27.67 12.11
N PHE A 38 -8.48 26.75 12.04
CA PHE A 38 -8.71 25.36 12.42
C PHE A 38 -9.23 25.22 13.86
N THR A 39 -8.68 26.00 14.80
CA THR A 39 -9.07 26.01 16.21
C THR A 39 -10.50 26.49 16.45
N ASP A 40 -11.06 27.26 15.51
CA ASP A 40 -12.39 27.85 15.62
C ASP A 40 -13.48 26.90 15.10
N LEU A 41 -13.10 25.79 14.47
CA LEU A 41 -14.02 24.75 14.03
C LEU A 41 -14.61 23.98 15.22
N PRO A 42 -15.81 23.40 15.10
CA PRO A 42 -16.33 22.46 16.10
C PRO A 42 -15.34 21.32 16.35
N LYS A 43 -15.16 20.90 17.61
CA LYS A 43 -14.23 19.82 18.00
C LYS A 43 -14.43 18.53 17.19
N LYS A 44 -15.68 18.23 16.81
CA LYS A 44 -16.03 17.08 15.96
C LYS A 44 -15.39 17.19 14.58
N ASP A 45 -15.39 18.38 13.98
CA ASP A 45 -14.81 18.63 12.67
C ASP A 45 -13.28 18.65 12.73
N GLN A 46 -12.69 19.26 13.77
CA GLN A 46 -11.25 19.17 13.99
C GLN A 46 -10.78 17.72 14.08
N LYS A 47 -11.45 16.89 14.90
CA LYS A 47 -11.12 15.47 15.06
C LYS A 47 -11.29 14.69 13.76
N ARG A 48 -12.33 15.00 12.98
CA ARG A 48 -12.58 14.39 11.67
C ARG A 48 -11.46 14.72 10.69
N ILE A 49 -11.13 16.00 10.52
CA ILE A 49 -10.09 16.47 9.59
C ILE A 49 -8.73 15.87 9.96
N LEU A 50 -8.36 15.83 11.25
CA LEU A 50 -7.14 15.15 11.72
C LEU A 50 -7.15 13.65 11.36
N GLY A 51 -8.30 13.00 11.51
CA GLY A 51 -8.49 11.61 11.12
C GLY A 51 -8.37 11.38 9.61
N GLU A 52 -8.86 12.31 8.80
CA GLU A 52 -8.74 12.30 7.34
C GLU A 52 -7.28 12.42 6.91
N PHE A 53 -6.53 13.39 7.46
CA PHE A 53 -5.09 13.51 7.22
C PHE A 53 -4.30 12.25 7.61
N ALA A 54 -4.59 11.67 8.78
CA ALA A 54 -3.95 10.45 9.24
C ALA A 54 -4.28 9.24 8.34
N SER A 55 -5.44 9.26 7.68
CA SER A 55 -5.86 8.18 6.79
C SER A 55 -5.18 8.20 5.42
N VAL A 56 -4.74 9.37 4.93
CA VAL A 56 -3.99 9.46 3.68
C VAL A 56 -2.63 8.80 3.89
N THR A 57 -2.27 7.82 3.08
CA THR A 57 -1.02 7.06 3.21
C THR A 57 -0.04 7.42 2.10
N GLU A 58 1.23 7.08 2.30
CA GLU A 58 2.24 7.15 1.23
C GLU A 58 1.81 6.33 0.00
N LYS A 59 1.20 5.16 0.21
CA LYS A 59 0.69 4.31 -0.86
C LYS A 59 -0.36 5.02 -1.71
N ASP A 60 -1.30 5.74 -1.09
CA ASP A 60 -2.34 6.46 -1.84
C ASP A 60 -1.73 7.50 -2.80
N ILE A 61 -0.70 8.22 -2.35
CA ILE A 61 0.02 9.21 -3.15
C ILE A 61 0.81 8.52 -4.26
N ASN A 62 1.58 7.49 -3.91
CA ASN A 62 2.37 6.71 -4.87
C ASN A 62 1.48 6.10 -5.96
N ASP A 63 0.30 5.57 -5.63
CA ASP A 63 -0.62 5.00 -6.62
C ASP A 63 -1.15 6.04 -7.61
N GLN A 64 -1.29 7.32 -7.22
CA GLN A 64 -1.63 8.38 -8.16
C GLN A 64 -0.43 8.80 -9.01
N LEU A 65 0.77 8.89 -8.41
CA LEU A 65 2.00 9.20 -9.14
C LEU A 65 2.32 8.16 -10.21
N LYS A 66 2.05 6.88 -9.93
CA LYS A 66 2.20 5.78 -10.88
C LYS A 66 1.34 5.92 -12.15
N LYS A 67 0.27 6.72 -12.10
CA LYS A 67 -0.61 7.00 -13.26
C LYS A 67 -0.14 8.19 -14.09
N GLN A 68 0.84 8.94 -13.61
CA GLN A 68 1.33 10.11 -14.32
C GLN A 68 2.30 9.70 -15.42
N LYS A 69 2.34 10.51 -16.48
CA LYS A 69 3.29 10.34 -17.59
C LYS A 69 4.73 10.41 -17.07
N GLY A 70 5.62 9.60 -17.65
CA GLY A 70 7.02 9.48 -17.25
C GLY A 70 7.28 8.45 -16.14
N TYR A 71 6.24 7.96 -15.45
CA TYR A 71 6.38 6.78 -14.59
C TYR A 71 6.39 5.50 -15.44
N GLY A 72 7.37 4.61 -15.23
CA GLY A 72 7.45 3.31 -15.91
C GLY A 72 7.87 3.33 -17.39
N GLU A 73 7.80 4.49 -18.06
CA GLU A 73 8.18 4.69 -19.47
C GLU A 73 9.70 4.79 -19.66
N ASN A 74 10.47 3.85 -19.14
CA ASN A 74 11.92 3.83 -19.36
C ASN A 74 12.67 5.07 -18.81
N GLU A 75 12.06 5.88 -17.94
CA GLU A 75 12.65 7.12 -17.42
C GLU A 75 13.48 6.90 -16.14
N ILE A 76 14.49 7.74 -15.98
CA ILE A 76 15.35 7.83 -14.79
C ILE A 76 14.58 8.64 -13.74
N SER A 77 14.68 8.28 -12.46
CA SER A 77 13.99 9.03 -11.38
C SER A 77 14.40 10.51 -11.32
N THR A 78 15.56 10.87 -11.89
CA THR A 78 15.98 12.27 -12.02
C THR A 78 15.14 13.07 -13.01
N ASN A 79 14.50 12.41 -13.97
CA ASN A 79 13.75 13.08 -15.04
C ASN A 79 12.24 13.09 -14.76
N PHE A 80 11.78 12.23 -13.85
CA PHE A 80 10.41 12.23 -13.41
C PHE A 80 10.05 13.55 -12.72
N ASN A 81 9.14 14.28 -13.33
CA ASN A 81 8.61 15.55 -12.85
C ASN A 81 7.12 15.35 -12.55
N PRO A 82 6.77 15.06 -11.28
CA PRO A 82 5.37 14.85 -10.96
C PRO A 82 4.58 16.15 -11.05
N SER A 83 3.33 16.03 -11.49
CA SER A 83 2.36 17.11 -11.46
C SER A 83 1.54 17.05 -10.17
N ASP A 84 1.07 18.20 -9.70
CA ASP A 84 0.06 18.28 -8.66
C ASP A 84 -1.21 17.52 -9.09
N PHE A 85 -1.90 16.92 -8.13
CA PHE A 85 -3.07 16.11 -8.42
C PHE A 85 -4.12 16.19 -7.31
N THR A 86 -5.29 15.62 -7.57
CA THR A 86 -6.34 15.47 -6.59
C THR A 86 -6.97 14.09 -6.72
N PHE A 87 -7.29 13.47 -5.58
CA PHE A 87 -8.00 12.21 -5.55
C PHE A 87 -9.06 12.20 -4.43
N GLU A 88 -9.96 11.23 -4.50
CA GLU A 88 -11.00 11.01 -3.50
C GLU A 88 -10.64 9.83 -2.59
N LYS A 89 -10.99 9.94 -1.31
CA LYS A 89 -10.78 8.89 -0.33
C LYS A 89 -12.02 8.73 0.56
N ILE A 90 -12.29 7.50 0.98
CA ILE A 90 -13.39 7.19 1.91
C ILE A 90 -12.87 7.34 3.35
N GLY A 91 -13.49 8.22 4.12
CA GLY A 91 -13.22 8.42 5.53
C GLY A 91 -13.75 7.27 6.39
N LYS A 92 -13.31 7.20 7.65
CA LYS A 92 -13.77 6.16 8.60
C LYS A 92 -15.28 6.20 8.88
N ASN A 93 -15.93 7.31 8.57
CA ASN A 93 -17.37 7.51 8.67
C ASN A 93 -18.13 7.10 7.38
N GLY A 94 -17.46 6.48 6.41
CA GLY A 94 -18.02 6.09 5.12
C GLY A 94 -18.23 7.25 4.13
N LYS A 95 -17.91 8.49 4.52
CA LYS A 95 -18.04 9.65 3.62
C LYS A 95 -16.81 9.81 2.75
N VAL A 96 -17.03 10.15 1.48
CA VAL A 96 -15.96 10.50 0.55
C VAL A 96 -15.48 11.92 0.83
N PHE A 97 -14.17 12.12 0.86
CA PHE A 97 -13.53 13.42 0.95
C PHE A 97 -12.46 13.58 -0.13
N LYS A 98 -12.23 14.83 -0.54
CA LYS A 98 -11.30 15.20 -1.62
C LYS A 98 -9.96 15.60 -1.01
N VAL A 99 -8.88 15.09 -1.60
CA VAL A 99 -7.50 15.32 -1.17
C VAL A 99 -6.73 16.00 -2.30
N LYS A 100 -6.40 17.29 -2.15
CA LYS A 100 -5.50 17.96 -3.10
C LYS A 100 -4.06 17.69 -2.65
N VAL A 101 -3.17 17.43 -3.60
CA VAL A 101 -1.75 17.15 -3.32
C VAL A 101 -0.90 18.07 -4.18
N LYS A 102 -0.14 18.93 -3.53
CA LYS A 102 0.97 19.66 -4.16
C LYS A 102 2.24 18.87 -3.92
N ILE A 103 2.95 18.48 -4.97
CA ILE A 103 4.10 17.59 -4.84
C ILE A 103 5.37 18.25 -5.35
N LYS A 104 6.44 18.03 -4.59
CA LYS A 104 7.78 18.49 -4.93
C LYS A 104 8.74 17.31 -4.87
N LYS A 105 9.62 17.25 -5.85
CA LYS A 105 10.74 16.30 -5.85
C LYS A 105 11.71 16.62 -4.72
N ASP A 106 12.10 15.58 -3.98
CA ASP A 106 13.13 15.62 -2.95
C ASP A 106 14.16 14.50 -3.19
N PRO A 107 15.29 14.81 -3.87
CA PRO A 107 16.30 13.82 -4.18
C PRO A 107 17.12 13.36 -2.96
N ASP A 108 17.11 14.09 -1.85
CA ASP A 108 17.97 13.80 -0.69
C ASP A 108 17.42 12.62 0.14
N ARG A 109 16.10 12.39 0.08
CA ARG A 109 15.43 11.28 0.77
C ARG A 109 15.83 9.89 0.31
N THR A 110 16.27 9.77 -0.93
CA THR A 110 16.66 8.47 -1.48
C THR A 110 18.09 8.11 -1.08
N LYS A 111 18.84 9.00 -0.40
CA LYS A 111 20.28 8.81 -0.13
C LYS A 111 21.09 8.48 -1.40
N LYS A 112 20.67 9.02 -2.55
CA LYS A 112 21.21 8.70 -3.88
C LYS A 112 20.99 7.24 -4.30
N ASN A 113 20.04 6.53 -3.70
CA ASN A 113 19.61 5.22 -4.18
C ASN A 113 18.94 5.39 -5.54
N TYR A 114 19.60 4.84 -6.55
CA TYR A 114 19.16 4.87 -7.93
C TYR A 114 17.84 4.11 -8.10
N GLY A 115 17.00 4.57 -9.04
CA GLY A 115 15.68 3.96 -9.29
C GLY A 115 14.59 4.36 -8.28
N LEU A 116 14.93 5.16 -7.28
CA LEU A 116 14.00 5.76 -6.33
C LEU A 116 13.80 7.25 -6.63
N PHE A 117 12.58 7.70 -6.44
CA PHE A 117 12.12 9.09 -6.51
C PHE A 117 11.61 9.49 -5.12
N GLY A 118 12.35 10.34 -4.42
CA GLY A 118 11.90 10.92 -3.16
C GLY A 118 11.01 12.12 -3.42
N TRP A 119 9.99 12.31 -2.59
CA TRP A 119 9.08 13.43 -2.69
C TRP A 119 8.66 13.97 -1.34
N ASP A 120 8.42 15.28 -1.32
CA ASP A 120 7.67 15.99 -0.31
C ASP A 120 6.34 16.43 -0.93
N ALA A 121 5.29 16.46 -0.13
CA ALA A 121 3.96 16.87 -0.55
C ALA A 121 3.30 17.74 0.51
N THR A 122 2.52 18.72 0.05
CA THR A 122 1.52 19.40 0.87
C THR A 122 0.16 18.83 0.53
N ILE A 123 -0.48 18.23 1.51
CA ILE A 123 -1.82 17.68 1.37
C ILE A 123 -2.81 18.72 1.87
N THR A 124 -3.82 19.02 1.06
CA THR A 124 -4.92 19.90 1.45
C THR A 124 -6.19 19.09 1.66
N VAL A 125 -6.78 19.21 2.86
CA VAL A 125 -8.12 18.69 3.20
C VAL A 125 -8.95 19.84 3.73
N GLU A 126 -10.09 20.11 3.10
CA GLU A 126 -11.00 21.22 3.46
C GLU A 126 -10.34 22.60 3.59
N GLY A 127 -9.28 22.84 2.80
CA GLY A 127 -8.54 24.10 2.79
C GLY A 127 -7.47 24.22 3.88
N PHE A 128 -7.22 23.16 4.65
CA PHE A 128 -6.10 23.06 5.58
C PHE A 128 -4.97 22.24 4.97
N ASP A 129 -3.73 22.62 5.25
CA ASP A 129 -2.53 22.05 4.64
C ASP A 129 -1.69 21.29 5.67
N ALA A 130 -1.27 20.08 5.34
CA ALA A 130 -0.33 19.30 6.15
C ALA A 130 0.77 18.70 5.28
N PRO A 131 2.03 18.71 5.74
CA PRO A 131 3.13 18.10 5.01
C PRO A 131 3.03 16.57 5.04
N LYS A 132 3.48 15.95 3.97
CA LYS A 132 3.73 14.51 3.86
C LYS A 132 4.97 14.27 3.01
N GLN A 133 5.55 13.11 3.17
CA GLN A 133 6.78 12.73 2.48
C GLN A 133 6.72 11.26 2.13
N GLY A 134 7.49 10.84 1.13
CA GLY A 134 7.56 9.44 0.74
C GLY A 134 8.59 9.16 -0.33
N VAL A 135 8.65 7.88 -0.74
CA VAL A 135 9.55 7.41 -1.78
C VAL A 135 8.79 6.52 -2.76
N LEU A 136 8.91 6.83 -4.04
CA LEU A 136 8.38 6.05 -5.15
C LEU A 136 9.53 5.28 -5.84
N GLY A 137 9.40 3.96 -5.95
CA GLY A 137 10.33 3.12 -6.71
C GLY A 137 9.86 2.86 -8.14
N GLY A 138 10.62 2.05 -8.89
CA GLY A 138 10.25 1.58 -10.23
C GLY A 138 10.87 2.36 -11.40
N PHE A 139 11.80 3.28 -11.15
CA PHE A 139 12.49 4.05 -12.20
C PHE A 139 13.76 3.37 -12.71
N LYS A 140 14.29 3.83 -13.84
CA LYS A 140 15.55 3.35 -14.39
C LYS A 140 16.74 3.58 -13.47
N LEU A 141 17.54 2.53 -13.30
CA LEU A 141 18.83 2.51 -12.61
C LEU A 141 20.00 3.09 -13.43
N SER A 142 19.77 3.98 -14.40
CA SER A 142 20.75 4.31 -15.45
C SER A 142 22.09 4.92 -14.98
N LEU A 143 22.20 5.32 -13.71
CA LEU A 143 23.42 5.85 -13.08
C LEU A 143 24.03 4.89 -12.04
N THR A 144 23.46 3.69 -11.89
CA THR A 144 23.98 2.66 -10.99
C THR A 144 25.21 2.00 -11.60
N PRO A 145 26.35 1.94 -10.89
CA PRO A 145 27.51 1.15 -11.33
C PRO A 145 27.11 -0.30 -11.65
N GLN A 146 27.67 -0.87 -12.72
CA GLN A 146 27.33 -2.23 -13.17
C GLN A 146 27.47 -3.29 -12.07
N GLU A 147 28.45 -3.16 -11.17
CA GLU A 147 28.64 -4.05 -10.02
C GLU A 147 27.42 -4.05 -9.08
N LYS A 148 26.94 -2.87 -8.68
CA LYS A 148 25.72 -2.74 -7.86
C LYS A 148 24.48 -3.24 -8.58
N LEU A 149 24.43 -3.11 -9.90
CA LEU A 149 23.33 -3.63 -10.71
C LEU A 149 23.37 -5.17 -10.76
N GLY A 150 24.57 -5.77 -10.76
CA GLY A 150 24.78 -7.22 -10.63
C GLY A 150 24.36 -7.75 -9.25
N GLU A 151 24.76 -7.07 -8.16
CA GLU A 151 24.36 -7.43 -6.79
C GLU A 151 22.84 -7.41 -6.60
N ILE A 152 22.16 -6.38 -7.10
CA ILE A 152 20.70 -6.31 -7.04
C ILE A 152 20.08 -7.47 -7.83
N LYS A 153 20.58 -7.79 -9.03
CA LYS A 153 20.10 -8.95 -9.81
C LYS A 153 20.30 -10.27 -9.09
N ASP A 154 21.46 -10.47 -8.48
CA ASP A 154 21.80 -11.69 -7.74
C ASP A 154 20.98 -11.82 -6.45
N GLU A 155 20.70 -10.72 -5.74
CA GLU A 155 19.78 -10.73 -4.59
C GLU A 155 18.34 -11.07 -5.01
N ILE A 156 17.86 -10.58 -6.17
CA ILE A 156 16.52 -10.95 -6.67
C ILE A 156 16.48 -12.42 -7.10
N LYS A 157 17.53 -12.90 -7.79
CA LYS A 157 17.61 -14.28 -8.29
C LYS A 157 17.76 -15.31 -7.17
N ASN A 158 18.55 -15.00 -6.14
CA ASN A 158 18.89 -15.92 -5.05
C ASN A 158 17.98 -15.77 -3.81
N PHE A 159 16.81 -15.16 -3.99
CA PHE A 159 15.87 -14.87 -2.92
C PHE A 159 15.52 -16.13 -2.11
N THR A 160 15.65 -16.06 -0.78
CA THR A 160 15.55 -17.21 0.12
C THR A 160 14.12 -17.68 0.37
N ILE A 161 13.95 -18.99 0.61
CA ILE A 161 12.64 -19.67 0.73
C ILE A 161 11.75 -19.12 1.85
N LYS A 162 12.31 -18.54 2.93
CA LYS A 162 11.53 -17.89 3.99
C LYS A 162 10.71 -16.70 3.50
N ASP A 163 11.09 -16.13 2.37
CA ASP A 163 10.40 -15.03 1.72
C ASP A 163 9.51 -15.50 0.55
N LYS A 164 9.37 -16.82 0.34
CA LYS A 164 8.58 -17.42 -0.74
C LYS A 164 7.32 -18.12 -0.23
N THR A 165 7.17 -18.24 1.09
CA THR A 165 5.98 -18.81 1.73
C THR A 165 5.57 -17.91 2.89
N PHE A 166 4.33 -17.42 2.86
CA PHE A 166 3.82 -16.56 3.94
C PHE A 166 2.47 -17.06 4.41
N ASP A 167 2.37 -17.27 5.72
CA ASP A 167 1.11 -17.60 6.40
C ASP A 167 0.32 -16.33 6.68
N SER A 168 -0.52 -15.97 5.72
CA SER A 168 -1.45 -14.85 5.83
C SER A 168 -2.82 -15.40 6.18
N LYS A 169 -3.19 -15.34 7.47
CA LYS A 169 -4.57 -15.53 7.90
C LYS A 169 -5.44 -14.40 7.34
N MET A 170 -5.92 -14.54 6.10
CA MET A 170 -7.03 -13.76 5.59
C MET A 170 -8.30 -14.38 6.18
N PRO A 171 -8.93 -13.76 7.20
CA PRO A 171 -10.08 -14.38 7.85
C PRO A 171 -11.20 -14.59 6.83
N ASN A 172 -11.68 -15.85 6.73
CA ASN A 172 -12.86 -16.26 5.97
C ASN A 172 -12.88 -15.87 4.48
N THR A 173 -11.72 -15.71 3.84
CA THR A 173 -11.68 -15.48 2.40
C THR A 173 -11.54 -16.83 1.69
N ASN A 174 -12.49 -17.13 0.81
CA ASN A 174 -12.40 -18.26 -0.12
C ASN A 174 -11.20 -17.99 -1.07
N PRO A 175 -10.25 -18.92 -1.22
CA PRO A 175 -9.09 -18.71 -2.08
C PRO A 175 -9.48 -18.49 -3.56
N HIS A 176 -10.63 -19.03 -4.00
CA HIS A 176 -11.18 -18.83 -5.36
C HIS A 176 -11.72 -17.40 -5.61
N ASN A 177 -11.93 -16.61 -4.55
CA ASN A 177 -12.40 -15.22 -4.64
C ASN A 177 -11.26 -14.21 -4.43
N ALA A 178 -10.02 -14.65 -4.32
CA ALA A 178 -8.89 -13.76 -4.15
C ALA A 178 -8.64 -12.94 -5.42
N THR A 179 -8.58 -11.62 -5.27
CA THR A 179 -8.27 -10.71 -6.37
C THR A 179 -6.77 -10.50 -6.50
N THR A 180 -6.27 -10.23 -7.71
CA THR A 180 -4.86 -9.87 -7.95
C THR A 180 -4.39 -8.71 -7.08
N SER A 181 -5.26 -7.73 -6.80
CA SER A 181 -4.92 -6.60 -5.92
C SER A 181 -4.67 -7.01 -4.46
N GLN A 182 -5.41 -8.01 -3.95
CA GLN A 182 -5.18 -8.54 -2.60
C GLN A 182 -3.85 -9.29 -2.53
N LEU A 183 -3.53 -10.06 -3.57
CA LEU A 183 -2.26 -10.79 -3.68
C LEU A 183 -1.07 -9.83 -3.77
N HIS A 184 -1.18 -8.79 -4.60
CA HIS A 184 -0.17 -7.73 -4.74
C HIS A 184 0.17 -7.10 -3.39
N LYS A 185 -0.85 -6.80 -2.57
CA LYS A 185 -0.67 -6.22 -1.23
C LYS A 185 0.07 -7.18 -0.28
N LEU A 186 -0.20 -8.48 -0.36
CA LEU A 186 0.48 -9.48 0.45
C LEU A 186 1.96 -9.60 0.06
N ILE A 187 2.26 -9.57 -1.24
CA ILE A 187 3.62 -9.59 -1.77
C ILE A 187 4.37 -8.32 -1.35
N ASP A 188 3.78 -7.14 -1.55
CA ASP A 188 4.32 -5.84 -1.13
C ASP A 188 4.75 -5.82 0.36
N THR A 189 3.94 -6.45 1.21
CA THR A 189 4.14 -6.39 2.66
C THR A 189 5.22 -7.37 3.12
N ASN A 190 5.23 -8.58 2.56
CA ASN A 190 6.00 -9.69 3.11
C ASN A 190 7.31 -9.96 2.37
N VAL A 191 7.46 -9.48 1.13
CA VAL A 191 8.66 -9.72 0.32
C VAL A 191 9.73 -8.66 0.66
N GLY A 192 10.79 -9.10 1.35
CA GLY A 192 11.88 -8.23 1.79
C GLY A 192 12.52 -7.42 0.67
N ILE A 193 12.63 -8.00 -0.53
CA ILE A 193 13.19 -7.31 -1.69
C ILE A 193 12.27 -6.21 -2.24
N VAL A 194 10.95 -6.39 -2.10
CA VAL A 194 9.97 -5.36 -2.46
C VAL A 194 10.08 -4.18 -1.51
N ASN A 195 10.25 -4.46 -0.22
CA ASN A 195 10.50 -3.43 0.78
C ASN A 195 11.82 -2.67 0.56
N LYS A 196 12.89 -3.39 0.20
CA LYS A 196 14.25 -2.84 0.05
C LYS A 196 14.42 -2.01 -1.23
N TYR A 197 13.96 -2.51 -2.38
CA TYR A 197 14.22 -1.88 -3.68
C TYR A 197 12.99 -1.31 -4.36
N LYS A 198 11.78 -1.57 -3.84
CA LYS A 198 10.52 -1.10 -4.43
C LYS A 198 10.43 -1.39 -5.95
N PRO A 199 10.71 -2.64 -6.40
CA PRO A 199 10.58 -3.02 -7.79
C PRO A 199 9.12 -2.91 -8.24
N GLN A 200 8.91 -2.74 -9.54
CA GLN A 200 7.60 -3.03 -10.12
C GLN A 200 7.43 -4.56 -10.14
N HIS A 201 6.21 -5.05 -9.95
CA HIS A 201 5.94 -6.46 -10.18
C HIS A 201 4.55 -6.70 -10.74
N THR A 202 4.43 -7.76 -11.54
CA THR A 202 3.18 -8.29 -12.04
C THR A 202 2.96 -9.67 -11.47
N ASP A 203 1.75 -9.92 -10.98
CA ASP A 203 1.40 -11.14 -10.26
C ASP A 203 0.41 -11.96 -11.09
N LYS A 204 0.72 -13.25 -11.26
CA LYS A 204 -0.11 -14.22 -11.96
C LYS A 204 -0.45 -15.37 -11.02
N ILE A 205 -1.74 -15.63 -10.84
CA ILE A 205 -2.19 -16.83 -10.13
C ILE A 205 -1.88 -18.04 -11.00
N ILE A 206 -1.13 -19.00 -10.45
CA ILE A 206 -0.76 -20.25 -11.11
C ILE A 206 -1.70 -21.37 -10.69
N SER A 207 -2.05 -21.43 -9.40
CA SER A 207 -3.02 -22.39 -8.90
C SER A 207 -3.73 -21.88 -7.65
N ILE A 208 -4.94 -22.38 -7.45
CA ILE A 208 -5.78 -22.15 -6.28
C ILE A 208 -6.21 -23.53 -5.78
N GLY A 209 -6.06 -23.79 -4.49
CA GLY A 209 -6.52 -25.05 -3.90
C GLY A 209 -6.35 -25.09 -2.39
N ASP A 210 -7.25 -25.78 -1.72
CA ASP A 210 -7.27 -26.11 -0.29
C ASP A 210 -6.49 -25.17 0.65
N GLY A 211 -7.02 -23.96 0.84
CA GLY A 211 -6.45 -22.98 1.79
C GLY A 211 -5.16 -22.29 1.31
N VAL A 212 -4.76 -22.51 0.05
CA VAL A 212 -3.51 -22.04 -0.54
C VAL A 212 -3.72 -21.41 -1.92
N ILE A 213 -2.94 -20.39 -2.23
CA ILE A 213 -2.81 -19.82 -3.58
C ILE A 213 -1.33 -19.82 -3.97
N ILE A 214 -1.02 -20.30 -5.16
CA ILE A 214 0.31 -20.20 -5.75
C ILE A 214 0.31 -19.05 -6.76
N VAL A 215 1.25 -18.12 -6.59
CA VAL A 215 1.38 -16.90 -7.41
C VAL A 215 2.79 -16.85 -7.99
N GLU A 216 2.91 -16.69 -9.31
CA GLU A 216 4.16 -16.28 -9.94
C GLU A 216 4.17 -14.75 -10.01
N SER A 217 5.18 -14.11 -9.42
CA SER A 217 5.42 -12.69 -9.63
C SER A 217 6.64 -12.48 -10.49
N SER A 218 6.51 -11.61 -11.48
CA SER A 218 7.62 -11.09 -12.27
C SER A 218 8.02 -9.74 -11.71
N PHE A 219 9.19 -9.65 -11.11
CA PHE A 219 9.75 -8.41 -10.60
C PHE A 219 10.61 -7.75 -11.67
N THR A 220 10.32 -6.49 -11.92
CA THR A 220 11.03 -5.63 -12.84
C THR A 220 11.51 -4.39 -12.12
N ILE A 221 12.80 -4.13 -12.24
CA ILE A 221 13.37 -2.81 -11.94
C ILE A 221 13.82 -2.25 -13.28
N SER A 222 13.19 -1.18 -13.72
CA SER A 222 13.55 -0.55 -14.99
C SER A 222 15.06 -0.25 -15.02
N GLY A 223 15.74 -0.50 -16.14
CA GLY A 223 17.21 -0.29 -16.27
C GLY A 223 18.11 -1.41 -15.74
N ALA A 224 17.59 -2.37 -14.97
CA ALA A 224 18.20 -3.70 -14.87
C ALA A 224 17.46 -4.61 -15.84
N GLN A 225 17.99 -4.82 -17.06
CA GLN A 225 17.46 -5.87 -17.93
C GLN A 225 17.62 -7.21 -17.22
N GLY A 226 16.50 -7.74 -16.72
CA GLY A 226 16.43 -8.97 -15.97
C GLY A 226 15.03 -9.10 -15.40
N ASP A 227 14.17 -9.83 -16.11
CA ASP A 227 12.91 -10.30 -15.54
C ASP A 227 13.26 -11.34 -14.48
N ALA A 228 13.02 -11.02 -13.22
CA ALA A 228 13.18 -11.99 -12.16
C ALA A 228 11.81 -12.54 -11.80
N LYS A 229 11.61 -13.84 -12.04
CA LYS A 229 10.38 -14.52 -11.66
C LYS A 229 10.59 -15.25 -10.35
N ALA A 230 9.63 -15.13 -9.45
CA ALA A 230 9.56 -15.97 -8.27
C ALA A 230 8.15 -16.50 -8.06
N THR A 231 8.07 -17.74 -7.61
CA THR A 231 6.81 -18.37 -7.23
C THR A 231 6.65 -18.29 -5.72
N PHE A 232 5.48 -17.82 -5.30
CA PHE A 232 5.08 -17.67 -3.91
C PHE A 232 3.94 -18.62 -3.59
N THR A 233 3.98 -19.19 -2.40
CA THR A 233 2.86 -19.93 -1.82
C THR A 233 2.26 -19.10 -0.70
N ILE A 234 1.00 -18.69 -0.88
CA ILE A 234 0.25 -17.92 0.10
C ILE A 234 -0.71 -18.87 0.81
N THR A 235 -0.49 -19.05 2.12
CA THR A 235 -1.31 -19.95 2.95
C THR A 235 -2.19 -19.13 3.91
N GLY A 236 -3.20 -19.77 4.49
CA GLY A 236 -4.09 -19.15 5.49
C GLY A 236 -5.45 -18.70 4.97
N PHE A 237 -5.84 -19.15 3.76
CA PHE A 237 -7.22 -19.09 3.27
C PHE A 237 -8.07 -20.20 3.90
N LYS A 238 -9.41 -20.10 3.75
CA LYS A 238 -10.29 -21.22 4.11
C LYS A 238 -9.99 -22.42 3.20
N SER A 239 -9.97 -23.62 3.78
CA SER A 239 -9.92 -24.87 3.03
C SER A 239 -11.16 -25.00 2.15
N ASP A 240 -11.02 -25.70 1.02
CA ASP A 240 -12.16 -25.96 0.12
C ASP A 240 -13.23 -26.79 0.85
N GLN A 241 -12.80 -27.69 1.74
CA GLN A 241 -13.69 -28.47 2.60
C GLN A 241 -14.51 -27.58 3.56
N ALA A 242 -13.90 -26.58 4.20
CA ALA A 242 -14.62 -25.68 5.11
C ALA A 242 -15.61 -24.77 4.36
N ILE A 243 -15.36 -24.48 3.08
CA ILE A 243 -16.28 -23.72 2.23
C ILE A 243 -17.49 -24.57 1.85
N LEU A 244 -17.28 -25.84 1.51
CA LEU A 244 -18.36 -26.78 1.22
C LEU A 244 -19.27 -26.97 2.43
N GLU A 245 -18.70 -27.11 3.64
CA GLU A 245 -19.46 -27.25 4.87
C GLU A 245 -20.31 -26.02 5.19
N ASP A 246 -19.78 -24.80 5.04
CA ASP A 246 -20.55 -23.56 5.22
C ASP A 246 -21.71 -23.44 4.22
N ASN A 247 -21.46 -23.78 2.95
CA ASN A 247 -22.49 -23.72 1.90
C ASN A 247 -23.60 -24.74 2.14
N LEU A 248 -23.26 -25.97 2.55
CA LEU A 248 -24.24 -27.01 2.89
C LEU A 248 -25.11 -26.61 4.09
N ILE A 249 -24.52 -25.99 5.11
CA ILE A 249 -25.28 -25.48 6.26
C ILE A 249 -26.24 -24.36 5.81
N SER A 250 -25.78 -23.44 4.96
CA SER A 250 -26.61 -22.34 4.46
C SER A 250 -27.78 -22.82 3.58
N SER A 251 -27.57 -23.85 2.74
CA SER A 251 -28.63 -24.41 1.90
C SER A 251 -29.63 -25.25 2.68
N LEU A 252 -29.19 -25.93 3.74
CA LEU A 252 -30.08 -26.65 4.65
C LEU A 252 -31.02 -25.69 5.37
N THR A 253 -30.56 -24.50 5.78
CA THR A 253 -31.40 -23.55 6.50
C THR A 253 -32.51 -22.94 5.65
N GLU A 254 -32.31 -22.67 4.36
CA GLU A 254 -33.34 -22.03 3.53
C GLU A 254 -34.40 -23.04 3.04
N ASP A 255 -33.98 -24.25 2.68
CA ASP A 255 -34.87 -25.29 2.15
C ASP A 255 -35.66 -26.02 3.25
N LEU A 256 -35.11 -26.16 4.47
CA LEU A 256 -35.86 -26.70 5.62
C LEU A 256 -36.82 -25.69 6.23
N ILE A 257 -36.50 -24.39 6.23
CA ILE A 257 -37.44 -23.36 6.71
C ILE A 257 -38.63 -23.26 5.75
N ASN A 258 -38.40 -23.25 4.44
CA ASN A 258 -39.50 -23.19 3.46
C ASN A 258 -40.31 -24.49 3.34
N LYS A 259 -39.78 -25.64 3.75
CA LYS A 259 -40.54 -26.90 3.86
C LYS A 259 -41.22 -27.10 5.22
N ALA A 260 -40.83 -26.34 6.24
CA ALA A 260 -41.43 -26.38 7.57
C ALA A 260 -42.50 -25.29 7.82
N ILE A 261 -42.63 -24.33 6.89
CA ILE A 261 -43.73 -23.35 6.80
C ILE A 261 -44.81 -23.91 5.87
#